data_AF-A0A4Z0BYM5-F1
#
_entry.id   AF-A0A4Z0BYM5-F1
#
_cell.length_a   1.000
_cell.length_b   1.000
_cell.length_c   1.000
_cell.angle_alpha   90.00
_cell.angle_beta   90.00
_cell.angle_gamma   90.00
#
_symmetry.space_group_name_H-M   'P 1'
#
loop_
_entity.id
_entity.type
_entity.pdbx_description
1 polymer ?
#
loop_
_entity_poly.entity_id
_entity_poly.type
_entity_poly.pdbx_seq_one_letter_code
_entity_poly.pdbx_strand_id
1 'polypeptide(L)'
;MATPESPPFSTPSRPRSPRADCFSASRRRHFQGHPRRSHGGRVVQSVAVRRALGLYIRGWTADDQLRDEPEGDDEAVLTVRLTVDATLEPVWQIISERADEPRTISNRDRALFGLVRLAGDDARHLAWGQGSILSRLTGDSDEAAARLGAAYKAARDSANLSEIEALANAAGAAERFARSLGAYVESSYGPGLELGRGGVSTGSIALHDGGVPLRLAGLGSRRLATLAIQKSAIAEGAIVLVDEIEHGLEPHRVMGAISQLRADQARAQADGKPNGQILLTTHSEVAFSEAGAPSLRVCRTSRPDRVTTIVKPGAPEPIRALMRHAPRALFSRRIMISEGMTEVGILNGAREFWPPLHSGMPIEHVRGFIADGNGAEAPAIALGLRELGFDVALYRDSDTALPQAFPSSLPRLACPSSSTVMVSMWSTPSSRKPTTRRCSACSITFERSAARARSTRTRELPSNESRDPLQRPGGDQALVDHRTCRRHPNNFGRAGSA
;
A
#
# COMPACT_ATOMS: atom_id res chain seq x y z
N MET A 1 -63.61 44.09 -16.04
CA MET A 1 -64.85 43.40 -15.62
C MET A 1 -65.19 42.37 -16.70
N ALA A 2 -65.89 41.30 -16.35
CA ALA A 2 -66.05 40.06 -17.15
C ALA A 2 -66.41 40.20 -18.65
N THR A 3 -65.96 39.23 -19.46
CA THR A 3 -66.83 38.33 -20.25
C THR A 3 -66.13 36.98 -20.51
N PRO A 4 -66.85 35.84 -20.57
CA PRO A 4 -66.27 34.50 -20.72
C PRO A 4 -66.41 33.93 -22.15
N GLU A 5 -65.61 32.90 -22.48
CA GLU A 5 -65.78 32.08 -23.69
C GLU A 5 -66.14 30.62 -23.38
N SER A 6 -66.75 29.97 -24.37
CA SER A 6 -67.22 28.57 -24.36
C SER A 6 -66.48 27.75 -25.44
N PRO A 7 -66.54 26.40 -25.42
CA PRO A 7 -65.48 25.53 -25.96
C PRO A 7 -65.77 24.94 -27.36
N PRO A 8 -64.78 24.25 -27.98
CA PRO A 8 -65.05 23.33 -29.09
C PRO A 8 -64.44 21.89 -28.96
N PHE A 9 -65.28 20.94 -29.37
CA PHE A 9 -65.06 19.73 -30.20
C PHE A 9 -63.74 18.92 -30.34
N SER A 10 -63.96 17.61 -30.45
CA SER A 10 -63.17 16.44 -30.94
C SER A 10 -62.62 16.54 -32.38
N THR A 11 -61.68 15.75 -32.94
CA THR A 11 -60.73 14.64 -32.56
C THR A 11 -59.83 14.38 -33.80
N PRO A 12 -58.63 13.74 -33.71
CA PRO A 12 -58.49 12.37 -34.25
C PRO A 12 -57.46 11.46 -33.53
N SER A 13 -57.13 10.30 -34.13
CA SER A 13 -56.66 9.07 -33.47
C SER A 13 -55.14 8.76 -33.49
N ARG A 14 -54.68 8.14 -32.38
CA ARG A 14 -53.65 7.08 -32.14
C ARG A 14 -52.77 6.57 -33.31
N PRO A 15 -51.53 6.04 -33.06
CA PRO A 15 -51.13 5.19 -31.91
C PRO A 15 -49.72 5.55 -31.31
N ARG A 16 -49.02 4.82 -30.42
CA ARG A 16 -49.09 3.46 -29.79
C ARG A 16 -48.88 3.54 -28.25
N SER A 17 -48.77 2.39 -27.56
CA SER A 17 -48.24 2.20 -26.19
C SER A 17 -47.28 0.98 -26.16
N PRO A 18 -46.49 0.76 -25.09
CA PRO A 18 -46.96 -0.01 -23.92
C PRO A 18 -46.58 0.65 -22.57
N ARG A 19 -47.57 0.93 -21.71
CA ARG A 19 -47.97 0.09 -20.55
C ARG A 19 -46.95 0.00 -19.42
N ALA A 20 -47.29 0.68 -18.34
CA ALA A 20 -46.69 0.53 -17.03
C ALA A 20 -47.39 -0.55 -16.18
N ASP A 21 -46.80 -0.77 -15.01
CA ASP A 21 -47.42 -1.09 -13.72
C ASP A 21 -47.55 -2.54 -13.18
N CYS A 22 -47.06 -2.60 -11.93
CA CYS A 22 -47.47 -3.42 -10.80
C CYS A 22 -47.34 -4.96 -10.88
N PHE A 23 -46.33 -5.46 -10.15
CA PHE A 23 -46.66 -6.21 -8.93
C PHE A 23 -45.70 -5.88 -7.78
N SER A 24 -46.27 -5.41 -6.67
CA SER A 24 -45.57 -5.16 -5.41
C SER A 24 -45.46 -6.45 -4.59
N ALA A 25 -44.28 -6.71 -4.03
CA ALA A 25 -44.12 -7.68 -2.94
C ALA A 25 -42.97 -7.25 -2.03
N SER A 26 -43.31 -6.62 -0.92
CA SER A 26 -42.36 -6.23 0.10
C SER A 26 -41.70 -7.46 0.73
N ARG A 27 -40.36 -7.45 0.80
CA ARG A 27 -39.64 -8.21 1.83
C ARG A 27 -38.69 -7.27 2.54
N ARG A 28 -39.21 -6.59 3.57
CA ARG A 28 -38.39 -6.10 4.69
C ARG A 28 -37.66 -7.32 5.26
N ARG A 29 -36.40 -7.53 4.87
CA ARG A 29 -35.55 -8.50 5.56
C ARG A 29 -35.04 -7.78 6.80
N HIS A 30 -35.45 -8.27 7.97
CA HIS A 30 -34.78 -7.91 9.21
C HIS A 30 -33.29 -8.18 9.05
N PHE A 31 -32.46 -7.15 9.24
CA PHE A 31 -31.04 -7.32 9.47
C PHE A 31 -30.87 -7.97 10.83
N GLN A 32 -30.93 -9.31 10.87
CA GLN A 32 -30.45 -10.06 12.02
C GLN A 32 -28.93 -9.84 12.10
N GLY A 33 -28.47 -9.36 13.25
CA GLY A 33 -27.09 -8.92 13.42
C GLY A 33 -26.11 -10.06 13.19
N HIS A 34 -25.22 -9.91 12.21
CA HIS A 34 -23.98 -10.67 12.18
C HIS A 34 -23.04 -10.20 13.30
N PRO A 35 -22.26 -11.11 13.92
CA PRO A 35 -21.42 -10.76 15.05
C PRO A 35 -20.39 -9.69 14.66
N ARG A 36 -20.49 -8.53 15.32
CA ARG A 36 -19.53 -7.43 15.15
C ARG A 36 -18.19 -7.88 15.73
N ARG A 37 -17.17 -8.00 14.89
CA ARG A 37 -15.78 -8.19 15.36
C ARG A 37 -15.18 -6.82 15.65
N SER A 38 -14.84 -6.59 16.90
CA SER A 38 -14.09 -5.43 17.40
C SER A 38 -12.60 -5.55 17.06
N HIS A 39 -11.94 -4.41 16.85
CA HIS A 39 -10.49 -4.32 16.64
C HIS A 39 -9.92 -3.20 17.52
N GLY A 40 -9.02 -3.55 18.42
CA GLY A 40 -8.42 -2.62 19.37
C GLY A 40 -7.24 -1.82 18.81
N GLY A 41 -7.14 -0.56 19.23
CA GLY A 41 -5.95 0.28 19.14
C GLY A 41 -5.78 1.05 20.45
N ARG A 42 -4.55 1.23 20.92
CA ARG A 42 -4.27 1.96 22.16
C ARG A 42 -4.05 3.44 21.88
N VAL A 43 -4.66 4.27 22.73
CA VAL A 43 -4.50 5.72 22.75
C VAL A 43 -4.11 6.13 24.16
N VAL A 44 -2.99 6.84 24.32
CA VAL A 44 -2.58 7.32 25.64
C VAL A 44 -3.41 8.54 26.01
N GLN A 45 -4.29 8.40 27.02
CA GLN A 45 -5.22 9.46 27.42
C GLN A 45 -4.72 10.29 28.62
N SER A 46 -4.92 11.60 28.53
CA SER A 46 -4.81 12.50 29.69
C SER A 46 -5.97 12.29 30.67
N VAL A 47 -5.72 12.54 31.96
CA VAL A 47 -6.67 12.28 33.07
C VAL A 47 -8.00 13.03 32.90
N ALA A 48 -7.99 14.19 32.23
CA ALA A 48 -9.19 15.00 32.00
C ALA A 48 -10.25 14.31 31.11
N VAL A 49 -9.82 13.51 30.12
CA VAL A 49 -10.71 12.83 29.16
C VAL A 49 -11.55 11.74 29.85
N ARG A 50 -10.95 11.01 30.80
CA ARG A 50 -11.64 9.95 31.57
C ARG A 50 -12.87 10.47 32.34
N ARG A 51 -12.78 11.65 32.98
CA ARG A 51 -13.91 12.22 33.75
C ARG A 51 -15.11 12.58 32.87
N ALA A 52 -14.90 12.97 31.62
CA ALA A 52 -15.98 13.37 30.72
C ALA A 52 -16.63 12.20 29.95
N LEU A 53 -15.99 11.02 29.93
CA LEU A 53 -16.42 9.86 29.11
C LEU A 53 -16.86 8.64 29.92
N GLY A 54 -16.94 8.72 31.25
CA GLY A 54 -17.19 7.56 32.14
C GLY A 54 -18.37 6.66 31.75
N LEU A 55 -19.49 7.25 31.29
CA LEU A 55 -20.68 6.49 30.84
C LEU A 55 -20.44 5.63 29.58
N TYR A 56 -19.39 5.92 28.81
CA TYR A 56 -19.06 5.25 27.54
C TYR A 56 -17.84 4.32 27.67
N ILE A 57 -17.20 4.24 28.84
CA ILE A 57 -16.09 3.34 29.08
C ILE A 57 -16.63 1.90 29.14
N ARG A 58 -15.98 1.02 28.39
CA ARG A 58 -16.25 -0.42 28.30
C ARG A 58 -15.04 -1.20 28.79
N GLY A 59 -15.23 -2.44 29.20
CA GLY A 59 -14.14 -3.34 29.59
C GLY A 59 -13.64 -4.15 28.40
N TRP A 60 -12.33 -4.29 28.27
CA TRP A 60 -11.68 -5.25 27.38
C TRP A 60 -10.99 -6.33 28.18
N THR A 61 -11.45 -7.58 28.05
CA THR A 61 -10.94 -8.70 28.84
C THR A 61 -9.62 -9.23 28.29
N ALA A 62 -8.90 -10.01 29.11
CA ALA A 62 -7.73 -10.77 28.67
C ALA A 62 -8.04 -11.75 27.51
N ASP A 63 -9.28 -12.22 27.41
CA ASP A 63 -9.78 -13.14 26.37
C ASP A 63 -10.26 -12.43 25.08
N ASP A 64 -9.83 -11.18 24.83
CA ASP A 64 -10.26 -10.32 23.71
C ASP A 64 -11.79 -10.11 23.61
N GLN A 65 -12.52 -10.13 24.74
CA GLN A 65 -13.96 -9.87 24.77
C GLN A 65 -14.28 -8.44 25.23
N LEU A 66 -15.35 -7.87 24.65
CA LEU A 66 -15.81 -6.52 24.95
C LEU A 66 -16.98 -6.57 25.95
N ARG A 67 -16.72 -6.28 27.21
CA ARG A 67 -17.74 -6.08 28.25
C ARG A 67 -18.26 -4.64 28.18
N ASP A 68 -19.56 -4.43 28.34
CA ASP A 68 -20.13 -3.07 28.25
C ASP A 68 -20.07 -2.31 29.58
N GLU A 69 -20.08 -3.05 30.70
CA GLU A 69 -19.71 -2.57 32.03
C GLU A 69 -18.31 -3.11 32.37
N PRO A 70 -17.32 -2.24 32.67
CA PRO A 70 -15.96 -2.69 32.99
C PRO A 70 -15.86 -3.24 34.42
N GLU A 71 -15.30 -4.45 34.54
CA GLU A 71 -14.89 -5.03 35.83
C GLU A 71 -13.50 -4.52 36.25
N GLY A 72 -13.08 -4.78 37.49
CA GLY A 72 -11.83 -4.26 38.06
C GLY A 72 -10.54 -4.70 37.32
N ASP A 73 -10.60 -5.84 36.64
CA ASP A 73 -9.47 -6.44 35.91
C ASP A 73 -9.46 -6.11 34.41
N ASP A 74 -10.48 -5.40 33.90
CA ASP A 74 -10.62 -5.09 32.47
C ASP A 74 -9.77 -3.88 32.02
N GLU A 75 -9.22 -3.93 30.80
CA GLU A 75 -8.62 -2.75 30.18
C GLU A 75 -9.74 -1.78 29.74
N ALA A 76 -9.71 -0.54 30.24
CA ALA A 76 -10.70 0.48 29.94
C ALA A 76 -10.62 0.96 28.48
N VAL A 77 -11.65 0.67 27.68
CA VAL A 77 -11.73 0.99 26.25
C VAL A 77 -12.96 1.83 25.89
N LEU A 78 -12.94 2.40 24.68
CA LEU A 78 -14.08 3.12 24.09
C LEU A 78 -14.42 2.47 22.74
N THR A 79 -15.70 2.27 22.45
CA THR A 79 -16.13 1.82 21.11
C THR A 79 -16.47 3.03 20.25
N VAL A 80 -15.73 3.20 19.15
CA VAL A 80 -15.94 4.29 18.19
C VAL A 80 -16.63 3.75 16.93
N ARG A 81 -17.74 4.37 16.55
CA ARG A 81 -18.46 4.17 15.30
C ARG A 81 -18.13 5.30 14.33
N LEU A 82 -17.60 4.94 13.16
CA LEU A 82 -17.63 5.78 11.97
C LEU A 82 -18.89 5.43 11.15
N THR A 83 -19.72 6.43 10.85
CA THR A 83 -20.79 6.34 9.87
C THR A 83 -20.46 7.24 8.69
N VAL A 84 -20.60 6.73 7.47
CA VAL A 84 -20.51 7.50 6.22
C VAL A 84 -21.76 7.18 5.42
N ASP A 85 -22.56 8.19 5.09
CA ASP A 85 -23.79 8.03 4.32
C ASP A 85 -23.63 8.49 2.86
N ALA A 86 -24.74 8.76 2.17
CA ALA A 86 -24.73 9.18 0.77
C ALA A 86 -24.12 10.58 0.53
N THR A 87 -23.98 11.42 1.57
CA THR A 87 -23.27 12.71 1.51
C THR A 87 -21.75 12.55 1.46
N LEU A 88 -21.24 11.37 1.81
CA LEU A 88 -19.83 11.06 2.05
C LEU A 88 -19.21 11.80 3.26
N GLU A 89 -20.01 12.45 4.10
CA GLU A 89 -19.52 13.10 5.32
C GLU A 89 -19.30 12.07 6.46
N PRO A 90 -18.09 12.01 7.07
CA PRO A 90 -17.78 11.03 8.10
C PRO A 90 -18.20 11.49 9.50
N VAL A 91 -19.25 10.87 10.05
CA VAL A 91 -19.72 11.09 11.41
C VAL A 91 -19.04 10.13 12.38
N TRP A 92 -18.29 10.67 13.34
CA TRP A 92 -17.55 9.92 14.36
C TRP A 92 -18.29 9.97 15.70
N GLN A 93 -18.64 8.82 16.26
CA GLN A 93 -19.40 8.72 17.51
C GLN A 93 -18.80 7.68 18.45
N ILE A 94 -18.86 7.95 19.75
CA ILE A 94 -18.62 6.96 20.81
C ILE A 94 -19.96 6.29 21.12
N ILE A 95 -19.95 4.96 21.24
CA ILE A 95 -21.12 4.14 21.55
C ILE A 95 -20.83 3.17 22.69
N SER A 96 -21.85 2.90 23.50
CA SER A 96 -21.95 1.81 24.49
C SER A 96 -23.38 1.27 24.40
N GLU A 97 -23.66 0.06 24.86
CA GLU A 97 -25.03 -0.47 24.90
C GLU A 97 -25.79 0.04 26.15
N ARG A 98 -25.07 0.51 27.18
CA ARG A 98 -25.59 1.25 28.36
C ARG A 98 -25.97 2.71 28.08
N ALA A 99 -25.52 3.29 26.98
CA ALA A 99 -25.73 4.70 26.67
C ALA A 99 -26.84 4.85 25.60
N ASP A 100 -27.98 5.43 25.99
CA ASP A 100 -29.13 5.64 25.10
C ASP A 100 -28.78 6.48 23.86
N GLU A 101 -27.90 7.48 24.02
CA GLU A 101 -27.48 8.37 22.94
C GLU A 101 -25.98 8.23 22.59
N PRO A 102 -25.61 8.22 21.29
CA PRO A 102 -24.22 8.18 20.85
C PRO A 102 -23.56 9.56 20.94
N ARG A 103 -22.41 9.67 21.62
CA ARG A 103 -21.68 10.94 21.72
C ARG A 103 -20.80 11.20 20.50
N THR A 104 -21.09 12.25 19.74
CA THR A 104 -20.23 12.70 18.63
C THR A 104 -18.85 13.16 19.12
N ILE A 105 -17.79 12.77 18.41
CA ILE A 105 -16.40 13.16 18.68
C ILE A 105 -16.09 14.46 17.91
N SER A 106 -15.83 15.55 18.63
CA SER A 106 -15.57 16.85 18.00
C SER A 106 -14.21 16.91 17.29
N ASN A 107 -13.99 17.89 16.41
CA ASN A 107 -12.67 18.12 15.80
C ASN A 107 -11.56 18.34 16.84
N ARG A 108 -11.91 18.99 17.98
CA ARG A 108 -10.98 19.22 19.09
C ARG A 108 -10.60 17.91 19.78
N ASP A 109 -11.58 17.03 20.02
CA ASP A 109 -11.31 15.71 20.60
C ASP A 109 -10.52 14.82 19.62
N ARG A 110 -10.84 14.89 18.32
CA ARG A 110 -10.08 14.15 17.29
C ARG A 110 -8.62 14.60 17.20
N ALA A 111 -8.32 15.87 17.45
CA ALA A 111 -6.93 16.35 17.50
C ALA A 111 -6.12 15.74 18.66
N LEU A 112 -6.76 15.32 19.76
CA LEU A 112 -6.10 14.69 20.90
C LEU A 112 -5.53 13.30 20.59
N PHE A 113 -5.97 12.63 19.51
CA PHE A 113 -5.36 11.38 19.05
C PHE A 113 -3.95 11.56 18.47
N GLY A 114 -3.51 12.80 18.20
CA GLY A 114 -2.17 13.08 17.69
C GLY A 114 -1.87 12.35 16.38
N LEU A 115 -2.85 12.26 15.46
CA LEU A 115 -2.70 11.47 14.24
C LEU A 115 -1.71 12.13 13.27
N VAL A 116 -0.58 11.46 13.01
CA VAL A 116 0.43 11.88 12.04
C VAL A 116 0.48 10.89 10.88
N ARG A 117 0.30 11.37 9.65
CA ARG A 117 0.47 10.55 8.44
C ARG A 117 1.86 10.77 7.83
N LEU A 118 2.73 9.78 7.97
CA LEU A 118 3.99 9.67 7.24
C LEU A 118 3.69 9.15 5.83
N ALA A 119 3.44 10.05 4.90
CA ALA A 119 3.07 9.68 3.54
C ALA A 119 3.64 10.63 2.49
N GLY A 120 3.84 10.07 1.31
CA GLY A 120 4.14 10.78 0.08
C GLY A 120 5.59 11.23 -0.04
N ASP A 121 5.96 11.50 -1.29
CA ASP A 121 7.20 12.16 -1.66
C ASP A 121 6.94 13.67 -1.79
N ASP A 122 6.45 14.25 -0.70
CA ASP A 122 5.86 15.58 -0.68
C ASP A 122 6.93 16.66 -0.49
N ALA A 123 7.50 17.08 -1.63
CA ALA A 123 8.59 18.04 -1.71
C ALA A 123 8.33 19.37 -0.98
N ARG A 124 7.07 19.72 -0.64
CA ARG A 124 6.76 20.90 0.18
C ARG A 124 7.36 20.82 1.58
N HIS A 125 7.59 19.62 2.11
CA HIS A 125 8.22 19.39 3.41
C HIS A 125 9.75 19.53 3.37
N LEU A 126 10.35 19.67 2.18
CA LEU A 126 11.78 19.93 1.97
C LEU A 126 12.08 21.42 1.73
N ALA A 127 11.13 22.31 2.11
CA ALA A 127 11.26 23.75 2.04
C ALA A 127 10.53 24.44 3.20
N TRP A 128 10.85 25.70 3.49
CA TRP A 128 10.17 26.52 4.50
C TRP A 128 8.88 27.17 3.94
N GLY A 129 8.11 26.40 3.18
CA GLY A 129 6.79 26.81 2.70
C GLY A 129 5.76 26.94 3.83
N GLN A 130 4.69 27.69 3.57
CA GLN A 130 3.56 27.78 4.50
C GLN A 130 2.99 26.40 4.80
N GLY A 131 2.82 26.07 6.08
CA GLY A 131 2.33 24.75 6.52
C GLY A 131 3.32 23.59 6.36
N SER A 132 4.56 23.84 5.90
CA SER A 132 5.59 22.81 5.89
C SER A 132 5.99 22.38 7.31
N ILE A 133 6.69 21.25 7.40
CA ILE A 133 7.13 20.70 8.68
C ILE A 133 8.40 21.40 9.15
N LEU A 134 9.30 21.78 8.23
CA LEU A 134 10.46 22.62 8.54
C LEU A 134 10.02 23.97 9.13
N SER A 135 9.03 24.64 8.53
CA SER A 135 8.46 25.88 9.08
C SER A 135 7.89 25.69 10.50
N ARG A 136 7.23 24.56 10.76
CA ARG A 136 6.70 24.22 12.10
C ARG A 136 7.78 23.87 13.13
N LEU A 137 8.88 23.26 12.70
CA LEU A 137 10.02 22.91 13.55
C LEU A 137 10.89 24.15 13.86
N THR A 138 10.99 25.10 12.94
CA THR A 138 11.68 26.38 13.13
C THR A 138 10.88 27.34 14.00
N GLY A 139 9.55 27.36 13.85
CA GLY A 139 8.67 28.22 14.66
C GLY A 139 8.67 29.66 14.16
N ASP A 140 9.53 30.50 14.74
CA ASP A 140 9.73 31.89 14.30
C ASP A 140 10.57 31.92 13.01
N SER A 141 10.15 32.72 12.03
CA SER A 141 10.83 32.88 10.75
C SER A 141 11.07 34.35 10.35
N ASP A 142 10.83 35.29 11.27
CA ASP A 142 10.87 36.72 10.99
C ASP A 142 12.29 37.19 10.64
N GLU A 143 13.32 36.65 11.30
CA GLU A 143 14.72 36.93 10.94
C GLU A 143 15.06 36.44 9.52
N ALA A 144 14.55 35.26 9.13
CA ALA A 144 14.76 34.71 7.80
C ALA A 144 14.05 35.57 6.73
N ALA A 145 12.82 36.01 7.01
CA ALA A 145 12.09 36.94 6.14
C ALA A 145 12.81 38.30 6.01
N ALA A 146 13.32 38.85 7.11
CA ALA A 146 14.08 40.10 7.10
C ALA A 146 15.38 40.00 6.29
N ARG A 147 16.17 38.92 6.49
CA ARG A 147 17.39 38.67 5.71
C ARG A 147 17.10 38.47 4.22
N LEU A 148 16.02 37.78 3.87
CA LEU A 148 15.57 37.64 2.48
C LEU A 148 15.17 38.98 1.86
N GLY A 149 14.46 39.83 2.60
CA GLY A 149 14.10 41.19 2.15
C GLY A 149 15.33 42.06 1.90
N ALA A 150 16.33 42.00 2.80
CA ALA A 150 17.60 42.70 2.64
C ALA A 150 18.39 42.18 1.42
N ALA A 151 18.47 40.86 1.23
CA ALA A 151 19.13 40.25 0.08
C ALA A 151 18.44 40.61 -1.26
N TYR A 152 17.10 40.62 -1.29
CA TYR A 152 16.35 41.05 -2.48
C TYR A 152 16.57 42.54 -2.77
N LYS A 153 16.58 43.39 -1.75
CA LYS A 153 16.89 44.82 -1.92
C LYS A 153 18.29 45.00 -2.51
N ALA A 154 19.31 44.34 -1.95
CA ALA A 154 20.66 44.39 -2.48
C ALA A 154 20.73 43.91 -3.94
N ALA A 155 20.04 42.83 -4.29
CA ALA A 155 19.97 42.33 -5.65
C ALA A 155 19.25 43.30 -6.62
N ARG A 156 18.21 44.00 -6.18
CA ARG A 156 17.53 45.05 -6.95
C ARG A 156 18.42 46.27 -7.16
N ASP A 157 19.09 46.71 -6.09
CA ASP A 157 19.99 47.87 -6.11
C ASP A 157 21.26 47.58 -6.96
N SER A 158 21.68 46.32 -7.08
CA SER A 158 22.81 45.90 -7.93
C SER A 158 22.44 45.42 -9.34
N ALA A 159 21.15 45.35 -9.69
CA ALA A 159 20.72 44.75 -10.95
C ALA A 159 21.00 45.64 -12.18
N ASN A 160 21.13 46.95 -11.98
CA ASN A 160 21.49 47.96 -12.98
C ASN A 160 20.78 47.82 -14.35
N LEU A 161 19.53 47.34 -14.37
CA LEU A 161 18.84 47.01 -15.63
C LEU A 161 18.63 48.22 -16.55
N SER A 162 18.68 49.44 -16.00
CA SER A 162 18.67 50.70 -16.74
C SER A 162 19.94 50.98 -17.55
N GLU A 163 21.07 50.33 -17.22
CA GLU A 163 22.31 50.41 -18.00
C GLU A 163 22.25 49.51 -19.26
N ILE A 164 21.28 48.58 -19.32
CA ILE A 164 21.05 47.73 -20.49
C ILE A 164 20.26 48.56 -21.53
N GLU A 165 21.00 49.15 -22.48
CA GLU A 165 20.50 50.10 -23.48
C GLU A 165 19.21 49.61 -24.19
N ALA A 166 19.15 48.32 -24.56
CA ALA A 166 17.98 47.73 -25.20
C ALA A 166 16.71 47.78 -24.34
N LEU A 167 16.83 47.60 -23.02
CA LEU A 167 15.71 47.69 -22.08
C LEU A 167 15.30 49.15 -21.81
N ALA A 168 16.27 50.05 -21.68
CA ALA A 168 16.02 51.48 -21.51
C ALA A 168 15.31 52.08 -22.76
N ASN A 169 15.79 51.75 -23.96
CA ASN A 169 15.19 52.19 -25.22
C ASN A 169 13.75 51.65 -25.39
N ALA A 170 13.50 50.39 -25.01
CA ALA A 170 12.15 49.80 -25.03
C ALA A 170 11.20 50.47 -24.02
N ALA A 171 11.66 50.72 -22.79
CA ALA A 171 10.88 51.41 -21.76
C ALA A 171 10.53 52.84 -22.18
N GLY A 172 11.49 53.61 -22.70
CA GLY A 172 11.26 54.96 -23.22
C GLY A 172 10.34 55.00 -24.45
N ALA A 173 10.34 53.96 -25.30
CA ALA A 173 9.37 53.83 -26.38
C ALA A 173 7.95 53.55 -25.84
N ALA A 174 7.81 52.63 -24.88
CA ALA A 174 6.55 52.34 -24.22
C ALA A 174 5.96 53.57 -23.51
N GLU A 175 6.80 54.41 -22.89
CA GLU A 175 6.36 55.65 -22.25
C GLU A 175 5.78 56.64 -23.26
N ARG A 176 6.44 56.84 -24.41
CA ARG A 176 5.92 57.72 -25.48
C ARG A 176 4.57 57.25 -25.97
N PHE A 177 4.38 55.94 -26.18
CA PHE A 177 3.09 55.39 -26.59
C PHE A 177 2.03 55.56 -25.50
N ALA A 178 2.35 55.28 -24.23
CA ALA A 178 1.44 55.44 -23.10
C ALA A 178 0.97 56.90 -22.95
N ARG A 179 1.91 57.88 -22.99
CA ARG A 179 1.58 59.30 -22.96
C ARG A 179 0.73 59.73 -24.17
N SER A 180 0.99 59.20 -25.36
CA SER A 180 0.18 59.50 -26.56
C SER A 180 -1.25 58.97 -26.48
N LEU A 181 -1.50 57.94 -25.66
CA LEU A 181 -2.83 57.38 -25.36
C LEU A 181 -3.50 58.05 -24.13
N GLY A 182 -2.90 59.11 -23.58
CA GLY A 182 -3.45 59.83 -22.42
C GLY A 182 -3.12 59.22 -21.05
N ALA A 183 -2.19 58.27 -20.96
CA ALA A 183 -1.73 57.77 -19.67
C ALA A 183 -0.93 58.84 -18.91
N TYR A 184 -1.28 59.06 -17.64
CA TYR A 184 -0.52 59.93 -16.75
C TYR A 184 0.72 59.18 -16.22
N VAL A 185 1.90 59.75 -16.44
CA VAL A 185 3.19 59.18 -16.00
C VAL A 185 3.91 60.24 -15.16
N GLU A 186 4.05 59.95 -13.87
CA GLU A 186 4.55 60.87 -12.83
C GLU A 186 6.05 61.14 -12.93
N SER A 187 6.84 60.13 -13.29
CA SER A 187 8.29 60.22 -13.45
C SER A 187 8.71 59.78 -14.86
N SER A 188 9.15 58.53 -15.02
CA SER A 188 9.50 57.91 -16.30
C SER A 188 9.34 56.39 -16.21
N TYR A 189 9.26 55.71 -17.36
CA TYR A 189 9.32 54.25 -17.40
C TYR A 189 10.77 53.79 -17.48
N GLY A 190 11.13 52.84 -16.64
CA GLY A 190 12.45 52.21 -16.63
C GLY A 190 12.36 50.71 -16.30
N PRO A 191 13.31 49.90 -16.76
CA PRO A 191 13.37 48.48 -16.41
C PRO A 191 13.73 48.32 -14.93
N GLY A 192 12.88 47.65 -14.16
CA GLY A 192 13.11 47.32 -12.76
C GLY A 192 13.17 45.81 -12.53
N LEU A 193 13.99 45.37 -11.57
CA LEU A 193 13.94 43.98 -11.11
C LEU A 193 12.68 43.81 -10.26
N GLU A 194 11.71 43.07 -10.79
CA GLU A 194 10.52 42.64 -10.07
C GLU A 194 10.42 41.12 -10.04
N LEU A 195 10.06 40.59 -8.87
CA LEU A 195 9.71 39.19 -8.71
C LEU A 195 8.26 38.99 -9.14
N GLY A 196 8.00 37.95 -9.94
CA GLY A 196 6.64 37.58 -10.33
C GLY A 196 5.76 37.17 -9.14
N ARG A 197 4.51 36.75 -9.42
CA ARG A 197 3.41 36.53 -8.45
C ARG A 197 3.69 35.65 -7.21
N GLY A 198 4.85 34.99 -7.09
CA GLY A 198 5.27 34.24 -5.90
C GLY A 198 6.21 35.00 -4.94
N GLY A 199 6.84 36.09 -5.37
CA GLY A 199 7.82 36.85 -4.58
C GLY A 199 9.06 36.05 -4.13
N VAL A 200 9.83 36.65 -3.22
CA VAL A 200 10.84 35.98 -2.41
C VAL A 200 10.27 35.93 -1.00
N SER A 201 10.10 34.72 -0.49
CA SER A 201 9.51 34.47 0.83
C SER A 201 10.29 33.36 1.53
N THR A 202 9.95 33.05 2.78
CA THR A 202 10.48 31.86 3.46
C THR A 202 10.21 30.57 2.68
N GLY A 203 9.13 30.51 1.89
CA GLY A 203 8.85 29.42 0.95
C GLY A 203 9.86 29.27 -0.20
N SER A 204 10.68 30.29 -0.47
CA SER A 204 11.81 30.23 -1.41
C SER A 204 13.03 29.52 -0.80
N ILE A 205 13.09 29.36 0.52
CA ILE A 205 14.17 28.63 1.21
C ILE A 205 13.87 27.13 1.13
N ALA A 206 14.83 26.36 0.64
CA ALA A 206 14.75 24.90 0.56
C ALA A 206 15.88 24.23 1.34
N LEU A 207 15.67 22.98 1.73
CA LEU A 207 16.74 22.13 2.23
C LEU A 207 17.64 21.71 1.06
N HIS A 208 18.95 21.91 1.19
CA HIS A 208 19.96 21.57 0.17
C HIS A 208 20.93 20.53 0.73
N ASP A 209 21.45 19.68 -0.16
CA ASP A 209 22.54 18.75 0.08
C ASP A 209 23.65 19.04 -0.94
N GLY A 210 24.86 19.33 -0.48
CA GLY A 210 25.97 19.74 -1.35
C GLY A 210 25.68 20.95 -2.25
N GLY A 211 24.75 21.83 -1.86
CA GLY A 211 24.27 22.95 -2.68
C GLY A 211 23.14 22.60 -3.66
N VAL A 212 22.82 21.32 -3.86
CA VAL A 212 21.68 20.86 -4.68
C VAL A 212 20.40 20.84 -3.82
N PRO A 213 19.27 21.44 -4.26
CA PRO A 213 18.02 21.35 -3.53
C PRO A 213 17.56 19.90 -3.37
N LEU A 214 17.28 19.46 -2.14
CA LEU A 214 16.97 18.04 -1.82
C LEU A 214 15.67 17.56 -2.50
N ARG A 215 14.77 18.48 -2.88
CA ARG A 215 13.62 18.20 -3.75
C ARG A 215 13.97 17.66 -5.14
N LEU A 216 15.21 17.86 -5.60
CA LEU A 216 15.76 17.36 -6.87
C LEU A 216 16.58 16.08 -6.70
N ALA A 217 16.80 15.61 -5.47
CA ALA A 217 17.48 14.35 -5.23
C ALA A 217 16.65 13.16 -5.73
N GLY A 218 17.31 12.02 -5.95
CA GLY A 218 16.66 10.77 -6.35
C GLY A 218 15.58 10.34 -5.35
N LEU A 219 14.51 9.73 -5.86
CA LEU A 219 13.29 9.34 -5.14
C LEU A 219 13.55 8.76 -3.74
N GLY A 220 14.48 7.80 -3.61
CA GLY A 220 14.77 7.16 -2.33
C GLY A 220 15.41 8.08 -1.28
N SER A 221 16.27 9.01 -1.71
CA SER A 221 16.86 10.01 -0.81
C SER A 221 15.83 11.08 -0.43
N ARG A 222 15.03 11.55 -1.41
CA ARG A 222 13.95 12.52 -1.19
C ARG A 222 12.89 11.99 -0.22
N ARG A 223 12.51 10.72 -0.37
CA ARG A 223 11.57 10.04 0.53
C ARG A 223 12.14 9.79 1.92
N LEU A 224 13.38 9.31 2.06
CA LEU A 224 14.00 9.13 3.39
C LEU A 224 14.09 10.45 4.16
N ALA A 225 14.50 11.54 3.49
CA ALA A 225 14.54 12.87 4.10
C ALA A 225 13.14 13.35 4.51
N THR A 226 12.15 13.20 3.64
CA THR A 226 10.75 13.56 3.93
C THR A 226 10.21 12.77 5.11
N LEU A 227 10.43 11.44 5.15
CA LEU A 227 10.04 10.59 6.29
C LEU A 227 10.76 11.00 7.58
N ALA A 228 12.06 11.31 7.54
CA ALA A 228 12.82 11.74 8.71
C ALA A 228 12.33 13.08 9.28
N ILE A 229 12.04 14.06 8.42
CA ILE A 229 11.50 15.37 8.80
C ILE A 229 10.06 15.25 9.30
N GLN A 230 9.21 14.46 8.63
CA GLN A 230 7.86 14.18 9.11
C GLN A 230 7.88 13.49 10.48
N LYS A 231 8.86 12.59 10.69
CA LYS A 231 9.05 11.84 11.93
C LYS A 231 9.56 12.70 13.10
N SER A 232 10.48 13.64 12.88
CA SER A 232 10.98 14.51 13.95
C SER A 232 9.91 15.47 14.50
N ALA A 233 8.84 15.71 13.74
CA ALA A 233 7.68 16.48 14.16
C ALA A 233 6.52 15.63 14.76
N ILE A 234 6.75 14.35 15.06
CA ILE A 234 5.77 13.50 15.75
C ILE A 234 5.77 13.86 17.25
N ALA A 235 4.59 14.17 17.79
CA ALA A 235 4.39 14.37 19.22
C ALA A 235 4.46 13.03 19.98
N GLU A 236 4.88 13.06 21.25
CA GLU A 236 4.91 11.86 22.10
C GLU A 236 3.49 11.25 22.24
N GLY A 237 3.38 9.92 22.19
CA GLY A 237 2.09 9.22 22.23
C GLY A 237 1.23 9.25 20.95
N ALA A 238 1.68 9.90 19.88
CA ALA A 238 0.97 10.03 18.61
C ALA A 238 0.62 8.70 17.92
N ILE A 239 -0.46 8.69 17.14
CA ILE A 239 -0.77 7.60 16.19
C ILE A 239 -0.11 7.91 14.86
N VAL A 240 0.82 7.06 14.42
CA VAL A 240 1.60 7.22 13.20
C VAL A 240 1.05 6.30 12.12
N LEU A 241 0.58 6.87 11.01
CA LEU A 241 0.15 6.13 9.83
C LEU A 241 1.26 6.18 8.78
N VAL A 242 1.75 5.02 8.33
CA VAL A 242 2.74 4.90 7.25
C VAL A 242 2.10 4.16 6.08
N ASP A 243 2.07 4.79 4.90
CA ASP A 243 1.47 4.20 3.69
C ASP A 243 2.55 3.74 2.70
N GLU A 244 2.53 2.46 2.33
CA GLU A 244 3.50 1.79 1.43
C GLU A 244 4.96 2.17 1.74
N ILE A 245 5.48 1.84 2.93
CA ILE A 245 6.81 2.31 3.37
C ILE A 245 7.92 2.04 2.34
N GLU A 246 7.82 0.94 1.59
CA GLU A 246 8.70 0.51 0.52
C GLU A 246 8.75 1.39 -0.73
N HIS A 247 7.74 2.22 -0.98
CA HIS A 247 7.57 2.87 -2.28
C HIS A 247 8.76 3.80 -2.58
N GLY A 248 9.60 3.45 -3.56
CA GLY A 248 10.80 4.22 -3.89
C GLY A 248 11.97 4.05 -2.91
N LEU A 249 11.90 3.12 -1.96
CA LEU A 249 13.00 2.73 -1.09
C LEU A 249 13.58 1.37 -1.51
N GLU A 250 14.90 1.25 -1.51
CA GLU A 250 15.58 -0.03 -1.68
C GLU A 250 15.37 -0.94 -0.45
N PRO A 251 15.37 -2.29 -0.58
CA PRO A 251 15.11 -3.23 0.51
C PRO A 251 15.84 -2.92 1.83
N HIS A 252 17.13 -2.59 1.76
CA HIS A 252 17.93 -2.26 2.94
C HIS A 252 17.51 -0.95 3.62
N ARG A 253 17.02 0.04 2.85
CA ARG A 253 16.47 1.30 3.39
C ARG A 253 15.12 1.07 4.06
N VAL A 254 14.31 0.15 3.53
CA VAL A 254 13.04 -0.28 4.15
C VAL A 254 13.30 -0.93 5.52
N MET A 255 14.23 -1.90 5.59
CA MET A 255 14.61 -2.53 6.85
C MET A 255 15.13 -1.50 7.86
N GLY A 256 16.02 -0.59 7.44
CA GLY A 256 16.52 0.50 8.28
C GLY A 256 15.41 1.42 8.81
N ALA A 257 14.45 1.80 7.96
CA ALA A 257 13.33 2.66 8.36
C ALA A 257 12.41 2.01 9.41
N ILE A 258 12.06 0.73 9.24
CA ILE A 258 11.20 -0.01 10.20
C ILE A 258 11.96 -0.28 11.50
N SER A 259 13.23 -0.70 11.41
CA SER A 259 14.09 -0.91 12.57
C SER A 259 14.24 0.37 13.39
N GLN A 260 14.44 1.52 12.74
CA GLN A 260 14.47 2.81 13.42
C GLN A 260 13.12 3.22 14.04
N LEU A 261 11.99 2.96 13.38
CA LEU A 261 10.66 3.22 13.95
C LEU A 261 10.42 2.40 15.23
N ARG A 262 10.81 1.12 15.24
CA ARG A 262 10.77 0.26 16.42
C ARG A 262 11.71 0.70 17.53
N ALA A 263 12.95 1.04 17.18
CA ALA A 263 13.94 1.52 18.13
C ALA A 263 13.46 2.79 18.85
N ASP A 264 12.71 3.65 18.18
CA ASP A 264 12.10 4.83 18.77
C ASP A 264 10.96 4.48 19.75
N GLN A 265 10.09 3.53 19.41
CA GLN A 265 9.09 3.02 20.36
C GLN A 265 9.74 2.36 21.59
N ALA A 266 10.82 1.59 21.40
CA ALA A 266 11.56 0.96 22.49
C ALA A 266 12.24 2.00 23.41
N ARG A 267 12.80 3.08 22.85
CA ARG A 267 13.36 4.19 23.65
C ARG A 267 12.27 4.94 24.41
N ALA A 268 11.15 5.28 23.75
CA ALA A 268 10.01 5.91 24.44
C ALA A 268 9.52 5.05 25.63
N GLN A 269 9.46 3.73 25.45
CA GLN A 269 9.09 2.80 26.53
C GLN A 269 10.11 2.80 27.68
N ALA A 270 11.41 2.79 27.36
CA ALA A 270 12.48 2.81 28.36
C ALA A 270 12.52 4.14 29.14
N ASP A 271 12.25 5.25 28.47
CA ASP A 271 12.20 6.61 29.05
C ASP A 271 10.90 6.86 29.86
N GLY A 272 9.98 5.90 29.95
CA GLY A 272 8.68 6.05 30.62
C GLY A 272 7.71 6.99 29.89
N LYS A 273 7.99 7.29 28.61
CA LYS A 273 7.20 8.20 27.76
C LYS A 273 5.95 7.51 27.19
N PRO A 274 4.93 8.27 26.78
CA PRO A 274 3.73 7.69 26.17
C PRO A 274 4.08 7.01 24.82
N ASN A 275 3.94 5.68 24.78
CA ASN A 275 4.14 4.90 23.56
C ASN A 275 3.02 5.16 22.55
N GLY A 276 3.38 5.74 21.40
CA GLY A 276 2.49 5.90 20.25
C GLY A 276 2.23 4.60 19.50
N GLN A 277 1.14 4.55 18.74
CA GLN A 277 0.79 3.41 17.88
C GLN A 277 1.27 3.66 16.45
N ILE A 278 1.99 2.70 15.86
CA ILE A 278 2.36 2.75 14.43
C ILE A 278 1.46 1.78 13.65
N LEU A 279 0.80 2.28 12.61
CA LEU A 279 0.01 1.51 11.66
C LEU A 279 0.68 1.64 10.29
N LEU A 280 1.03 0.50 9.69
CA LEU A 280 1.78 0.44 8.45
C LEU A 280 1.06 -0.46 7.44
N THR A 281 0.82 0.07 6.24
CA THR A 281 0.38 -0.71 5.07
C THR A 281 1.60 -1.08 4.23
N THR A 282 1.59 -2.26 3.62
CA THR A 282 2.67 -2.70 2.75
C THR A 282 2.23 -3.80 1.79
N HIS A 283 2.84 -3.79 0.61
CA HIS A 283 2.85 -4.83 -0.41
C HIS A 283 4.24 -5.46 -0.58
N SER A 284 5.22 -5.06 0.24
CA SER A 284 6.60 -5.57 0.23
C SER A 284 6.81 -6.70 1.23
N GLU A 285 7.33 -7.82 0.73
CA GLU A 285 7.81 -8.91 1.58
C GLU A 285 8.91 -8.47 2.56
N VAL A 286 9.74 -7.50 2.18
CA VAL A 286 10.87 -7.01 2.99
C VAL A 286 10.36 -6.21 4.17
N ALA A 287 9.44 -5.27 3.91
CA ALA A 287 8.79 -4.50 4.97
C ALA A 287 8.02 -5.43 5.91
N PHE A 288 7.35 -6.43 5.34
CA PHE A 288 6.55 -7.37 6.10
C PHE A 288 7.40 -8.31 6.98
N SER A 289 8.46 -8.92 6.44
CA SER A 289 9.37 -9.77 7.21
C SER A 289 10.09 -9.02 8.32
N GLU A 290 10.52 -7.78 8.06
CA GLU A 290 11.07 -6.91 9.11
C GLU A 290 9.99 -6.62 10.18
N ALA A 291 8.77 -6.20 9.81
CA ALA A 291 7.69 -5.86 10.74
C ALA A 291 7.21 -7.02 11.64
N GLY A 292 7.42 -8.27 11.23
CA GLY A 292 7.33 -9.47 12.07
C GLY A 292 5.91 -9.97 12.38
N ALA A 293 5.79 -11.27 12.65
CA ALA A 293 4.51 -11.97 12.80
C ALA A 293 3.53 -11.37 13.86
N PRO A 294 3.96 -10.91 15.07
CA PRO A 294 3.04 -10.32 16.04
C PRO A 294 2.33 -9.06 15.54
N SER A 295 2.95 -8.32 14.62
CA SER A 295 2.43 -7.11 14.00
C SER A 295 1.46 -7.39 12.85
N LEU A 296 1.44 -8.61 12.30
CA LEU A 296 0.60 -8.96 11.15
C LEU A 296 -0.88 -8.77 11.47
N ARG A 297 -1.58 -8.04 10.62
CA ARG A 297 -3.04 -7.96 10.59
C ARG A 297 -3.52 -8.17 9.14
N VAL A 298 -4.18 -9.28 8.86
CA VAL A 298 -4.73 -9.58 7.53
C VAL A 298 -6.07 -8.88 7.39
N CYS A 299 -6.12 -7.85 6.54
CA CYS A 299 -7.36 -7.14 6.20
C CYS A 299 -7.98 -7.72 4.93
N ARG A 300 -9.28 -8.04 4.96
CA ARG A 300 -10.00 -8.57 3.79
C ARG A 300 -11.44 -8.08 3.74
N THR A 301 -11.85 -7.54 2.60
CA THR A 301 -13.25 -7.19 2.32
C THR A 301 -13.95 -8.31 1.57
N SER A 302 -15.03 -8.85 2.13
CA SER A 302 -15.92 -9.79 1.45
C SER A 302 -16.68 -9.11 0.30
N ARG A 303 -17.10 -9.88 -0.70
CA ARG A 303 -18.01 -9.43 -1.76
C ARG A 303 -19.09 -10.50 -1.96
N PRO A 304 -20.37 -10.13 -2.17
CA PRO A 304 -20.85 -8.77 -2.45
C PRO A 304 -21.05 -7.88 -1.22
N ASP A 305 -21.07 -8.44 0.00
CA ASP A 305 -21.57 -7.77 1.22
C ASP A 305 -20.71 -6.61 1.75
N ARG A 306 -19.49 -6.44 1.21
CA ARG A 306 -18.50 -5.40 1.56
C ARG A 306 -18.09 -5.39 3.04
N VAL A 307 -18.27 -6.50 3.76
CA VAL A 307 -17.83 -6.62 5.16
C VAL A 307 -16.31 -6.77 5.17
N THR A 308 -15.62 -5.82 5.79
CA THR A 308 -14.17 -5.88 6.01
C THR A 308 -13.87 -6.57 7.34
N THR A 309 -13.09 -7.65 7.29
CA THR A 309 -12.57 -8.36 8.48
C THR A 309 -11.08 -8.13 8.60
N ILE A 310 -10.61 -7.82 9.79
CA ILE A 310 -9.19 -7.81 10.15
C ILE A 310 -8.94 -9.01 11.08
N VAL A 311 -7.86 -9.77 10.83
CA VAL A 311 -7.51 -10.97 11.59
C VAL A 311 -6.04 -10.91 12.03
N LYS A 312 -5.77 -11.18 13.30
CA LYS A 312 -4.42 -11.40 13.86
C LYS A 312 -4.11 -12.90 13.86
N PRO A 313 -2.82 -13.33 13.77
CA PRO A 313 -2.46 -14.73 14.00
C PRO A 313 -2.96 -15.22 15.36
N GLY A 314 -3.52 -16.43 15.43
CA GLY A 314 -3.80 -17.11 16.70
C GLY A 314 -2.49 -17.53 17.39
N ALA A 315 -1.65 -18.24 16.64
CA ALA A 315 -0.25 -18.52 17.00
C ALA A 315 0.72 -17.73 16.09
N PRO A 316 1.58 -16.85 16.63
CA PRO A 316 2.57 -16.12 15.82
C PRO A 316 3.67 -16.99 15.22
N GLU A 317 4.01 -18.13 15.84
CA GLU A 317 5.23 -18.87 15.53
C GLU A 317 5.20 -19.61 14.17
N PRO A 318 4.12 -20.33 13.78
CA PRO A 318 4.01 -20.88 12.42
C PRO A 318 4.05 -19.79 11.34
N ILE A 319 3.49 -18.61 11.63
CA ILE A 319 3.56 -17.45 10.72
C ILE A 319 5.00 -16.89 10.66
N ARG A 320 5.73 -16.85 11.78
CA ARG A 320 7.14 -16.47 11.80
C ARG A 320 7.99 -17.42 10.96
N ALA A 321 7.75 -18.72 11.04
CA ALA A 321 8.42 -19.72 10.21
C ALA A 321 8.19 -19.43 8.72
N LEU A 322 6.92 -19.32 8.29
CA LEU A 322 6.56 -18.93 6.92
C LEU A 322 7.25 -17.63 6.46
N MET A 323 7.34 -16.62 7.33
CA MET A 323 7.98 -15.34 7.02
C MET A 323 9.49 -15.42 6.75
N ARG A 324 10.18 -16.46 7.23
CA ARG A 324 11.61 -16.70 6.93
C ARG A 324 11.82 -17.27 5.53
N HIS A 325 10.91 -18.12 5.04
CA HIS A 325 11.12 -18.93 3.84
C HIS A 325 10.25 -18.48 2.65
N ALA A 326 8.98 -18.13 2.89
CA ALA A 326 8.00 -17.81 1.86
C ALA A 326 7.02 -16.68 2.25
N PRO A 327 7.50 -15.48 2.67
CA PRO A 327 6.63 -14.36 3.05
C PRO A 327 5.65 -13.94 1.94
N ARG A 328 6.01 -14.15 0.67
CA ARG A 328 5.15 -13.90 -0.51
C ARG A 328 3.78 -14.59 -0.45
N ALA A 329 3.68 -15.72 0.24
CA ALA A 329 2.44 -16.47 0.38
C ALA A 329 1.27 -15.62 0.92
N LEU A 330 1.57 -14.68 1.82
CA LEU A 330 0.59 -13.83 2.49
C LEU A 330 -0.03 -12.74 1.60
N PHE A 331 0.55 -12.46 0.42
CA PHE A 331 -0.04 -11.57 -0.59
C PHE A 331 -0.94 -12.31 -1.60
N SER A 332 -0.95 -13.64 -1.57
CA SER A 332 -1.82 -14.48 -2.40
C SER A 332 -3.24 -14.60 -1.81
N ARG A 333 -4.15 -15.28 -2.52
CA ARG A 333 -5.44 -15.72 -1.94
C ARG A 333 -5.49 -17.22 -1.68
N ARG A 334 -4.77 -17.99 -2.50
CA ARG A 334 -4.76 -19.45 -2.49
C ARG A 334 -3.31 -19.92 -2.35
N ILE A 335 -3.02 -20.68 -1.30
CA ILE A 335 -1.67 -21.11 -0.96
C ILE A 335 -1.63 -22.63 -1.04
N MET A 336 -0.75 -23.16 -1.90
CA MET A 336 -0.34 -24.56 -1.87
C MET A 336 0.93 -24.63 -1.02
N ILE A 337 0.87 -25.25 0.14
CA ILE A 337 2.05 -25.48 0.99
C ILE A 337 2.55 -26.88 0.66
N SER A 338 3.85 -26.99 0.40
CA SER A 338 4.49 -28.30 0.25
C SER A 338 5.29 -28.69 1.49
N GLU A 339 5.74 -29.94 1.59
CA GLU A 339 6.62 -30.35 2.68
C GLU A 339 7.98 -29.65 2.59
N GLY A 340 8.70 -29.78 1.47
CA GLY A 340 9.98 -29.09 1.26
C GLY A 340 10.17 -28.56 -0.16
N MET A 341 11.40 -28.11 -0.41
CA MET A 341 11.80 -27.53 -1.70
C MET A 341 11.79 -28.52 -2.87
N THR A 342 11.89 -29.83 -2.62
CA THR A 342 11.76 -30.88 -3.64
C THR A 342 10.36 -30.85 -4.25
N GLU A 343 9.33 -30.79 -3.40
CA GLU A 343 7.93 -30.72 -3.80
C GLU A 343 7.60 -29.35 -4.40
N VAL A 344 8.18 -28.26 -3.88
CA VAL A 344 8.11 -26.92 -4.53
C VAL A 344 8.62 -27.02 -5.99
N GLY A 345 9.72 -27.73 -6.23
CA GLY A 345 10.26 -27.96 -7.57
C GLY A 345 9.28 -28.69 -8.50
N ILE A 346 8.70 -29.80 -8.04
CA ILE A 346 7.71 -30.59 -8.78
C ILE A 346 6.47 -29.74 -9.09
N LEU A 347 5.93 -29.03 -8.10
CA LEU A 347 4.76 -28.17 -8.25
C LEU A 347 5.05 -26.96 -9.16
N ASN A 348 6.28 -26.43 -9.16
CA ASN A 348 6.69 -25.38 -10.09
C ASN A 348 6.80 -25.88 -11.53
N GLY A 349 7.25 -27.11 -11.76
CA GLY A 349 7.16 -27.76 -13.08
C GLY A 349 5.71 -27.90 -13.54
N ALA A 350 4.82 -28.39 -12.68
CA ALA A 350 3.38 -28.48 -12.98
C ALA A 350 2.74 -27.09 -13.25
N ARG A 351 3.19 -26.05 -12.53
CA ARG A 351 2.80 -24.65 -12.72
C ARG A 351 3.22 -24.11 -14.10
N GLU A 352 4.36 -24.50 -14.64
CA GLU A 352 4.82 -24.08 -15.97
C GLU A 352 3.91 -24.62 -17.08
N PHE A 353 3.48 -25.89 -16.98
CA PHE A 353 2.53 -26.52 -17.89
C PHE A 353 1.05 -26.19 -17.58
N TRP A 354 0.77 -25.43 -16.52
CA TRP A 354 -0.60 -25.09 -16.12
C TRP A 354 -1.37 -24.25 -17.16
N PRO A 355 -0.81 -23.17 -17.76
CA PRO A 355 -1.59 -22.29 -18.63
C PRO A 355 -2.14 -22.98 -19.89
N PRO A 356 -1.38 -23.80 -20.65
CA PRO A 356 -1.92 -24.54 -21.80
C PRO A 356 -3.13 -25.42 -21.46
N LEU A 357 -3.15 -26.02 -20.28
CA LEU A 357 -4.24 -26.87 -19.79
C LEU A 357 -5.45 -26.07 -19.27
N HIS A 358 -5.29 -24.76 -19.05
CA HIS A 358 -6.29 -23.87 -18.42
C HIS A 358 -6.54 -22.60 -19.25
N SER A 359 -6.70 -22.75 -20.57
CA SER A 359 -7.05 -21.66 -21.50
C SER A 359 -6.08 -20.46 -21.46
N GLY A 360 -4.79 -20.72 -21.25
CA GLY A 360 -3.74 -19.70 -21.14
C GLY A 360 -3.67 -18.98 -19.80
N MET A 361 -4.43 -19.41 -18.77
CA MET A 361 -4.48 -18.74 -17.47
C MET A 361 -3.44 -19.33 -16.48
N PRO A 362 -2.37 -18.60 -16.12
CA PRO A 362 -1.42 -19.03 -15.09
C PRO A 362 -2.01 -18.90 -13.67
N ILE A 363 -1.40 -19.57 -12.69
CA ILE A 363 -1.92 -19.63 -11.31
C ILE A 363 -1.95 -18.25 -10.62
N GLU A 364 -1.08 -17.33 -11.03
CA GLU A 364 -0.97 -15.97 -10.50
C GLU A 364 -2.24 -15.16 -10.80
N HIS A 365 -2.88 -15.38 -11.94
CA HIS A 365 -4.13 -14.69 -12.31
C HIS A 365 -5.27 -15.07 -11.35
N VAL A 366 -5.28 -16.33 -10.88
CA VAL A 366 -6.22 -16.80 -9.84
C VAL A 366 -5.69 -16.57 -8.41
N ARG A 367 -4.60 -15.80 -8.27
CA ARG A 367 -3.92 -15.44 -7.02
C ARG A 367 -3.47 -16.67 -6.21
N GLY A 368 -2.99 -17.69 -6.92
CA GLY A 368 -2.32 -18.85 -6.38
C GLY A 368 -0.84 -18.58 -6.08
N PHE A 369 -0.30 -19.25 -5.07
CA PHE A 369 1.13 -19.28 -4.74
C PHE A 369 1.52 -20.67 -4.20
N ILE A 370 2.73 -21.12 -4.50
CA ILE A 370 3.32 -22.36 -3.97
C ILE A 370 4.38 -21.97 -2.94
N ALA A 371 4.23 -22.43 -1.70
CA ALA A 371 5.08 -22.10 -0.57
C ALA A 371 5.79 -23.34 -0.03
N ASP A 372 7.06 -23.17 0.33
CA ASP A 372 7.81 -24.13 1.15
C ASP A 372 7.24 -24.15 2.58
N GLY A 373 7.01 -25.35 3.12
CA GLY A 373 6.53 -25.58 4.48
C GLY A 373 7.63 -25.89 5.49
N ASN A 374 8.91 -25.89 5.10
CA ASN A 374 10.06 -26.17 5.97
C ASN A 374 9.97 -27.55 6.67
N GLY A 375 9.61 -28.58 5.92
CA GLY A 375 9.51 -29.97 6.37
C GLY A 375 8.36 -30.17 7.37
N ALA A 376 8.71 -30.60 8.59
CA ALA A 376 7.75 -30.93 9.64
C ALA A 376 6.88 -29.75 10.11
N GLU A 377 7.26 -28.50 9.82
CA GLU A 377 6.47 -27.30 10.14
C GLU A 377 5.25 -27.11 9.20
N ALA A 378 5.25 -27.75 8.01
CA ALA A 378 4.26 -27.52 6.95
C ALA A 378 2.79 -27.64 7.42
N PRO A 379 2.38 -28.65 8.24
CA PRO A 379 1.02 -28.74 8.73
C PRO A 379 0.64 -27.58 9.68
N ALA A 380 1.57 -27.13 10.54
CA ALA A 380 1.32 -26.04 11.47
C ALA A 380 1.19 -24.69 10.74
N ILE A 381 2.03 -24.47 9.72
CA ILE A 381 1.95 -23.30 8.84
C ILE A 381 0.61 -23.29 8.08
N ALA A 382 0.16 -24.44 7.59
CA ALA A 382 -1.13 -24.58 6.90
C ALA A 382 -2.33 -24.20 7.79
N LEU A 383 -2.33 -24.64 9.05
CA LEU A 383 -3.36 -24.28 10.01
C LEU A 383 -3.34 -22.77 10.35
N GLY A 384 -2.16 -22.20 10.64
CA GLY A 384 -2.03 -20.77 10.95
C GLY A 384 -2.50 -19.86 9.80
N LEU A 385 -2.22 -20.24 8.55
CA LEU A 385 -2.75 -19.53 7.37
C LEU A 385 -4.27 -19.70 7.21
N ARG A 386 -4.83 -20.86 7.56
CA ARG A 386 -6.28 -21.10 7.53
C ARG A 386 -7.02 -20.31 8.62
N GLU A 387 -6.42 -20.12 9.80
CA GLU A 387 -6.94 -19.24 10.87
C GLU A 387 -6.97 -17.77 10.45
N LEU A 388 -5.91 -17.30 9.77
CA LEU A 388 -5.89 -16.00 9.08
C LEU A 388 -6.89 -15.91 7.91
N GLY A 389 -7.57 -17.01 7.58
CA GLY A 389 -8.65 -17.10 6.61
C GLY A 389 -8.19 -17.35 5.18
N PHE A 390 -6.92 -17.65 4.90
CA PHE A 390 -6.47 -17.99 3.53
C PHE A 390 -7.08 -19.33 3.06
N ASP A 391 -7.24 -19.48 1.75
CA ASP A 391 -7.59 -20.77 1.16
C ASP A 391 -6.29 -21.57 0.98
N VAL A 392 -6.15 -22.67 1.72
CA VAL A 392 -4.89 -23.41 1.84
C VAL A 392 -5.09 -24.87 1.43
N ALA A 393 -4.12 -25.42 0.70
CA ALA A 393 -3.97 -26.85 0.46
C ALA A 393 -2.56 -27.30 0.91
N LEU A 394 -2.44 -28.54 1.38
CA LEU A 394 -1.18 -29.14 1.80
C LEU A 394 -0.85 -30.32 0.87
N TYR A 395 0.34 -30.26 0.27
CA TYR A 395 0.92 -31.28 -0.60
C TYR A 395 2.12 -31.91 0.12
N ARG A 396 2.07 -33.19 0.45
CA ARG A 396 3.18 -33.85 1.14
C ARG A 396 3.23 -35.35 0.92
N ASP A 397 4.36 -35.95 1.29
CA ASP A 397 4.49 -37.40 1.36
C ASP A 397 3.69 -37.96 2.56
N SER A 398 3.40 -39.24 2.47
CA SER A 398 2.71 -40.08 3.44
C SER A 398 3.58 -40.58 4.59
N ASP A 399 4.91 -40.47 4.49
CA ASP A 399 5.90 -41.06 5.42
C ASP A 399 5.70 -40.73 6.91
N THR A 400 5.28 -39.50 7.23
CA THR A 400 5.08 -39.07 8.62
C THR A 400 3.60 -38.76 8.88
N ALA A 401 3.02 -39.38 9.92
CA ALA A 401 1.64 -39.13 10.34
C ALA A 401 1.39 -37.65 10.66
N LEU A 402 0.21 -37.14 10.31
CA LEU A 402 -0.21 -35.78 10.67
C LEU A 402 -0.43 -35.67 12.19
N PRO A 403 -0.09 -34.54 12.83
CA PRO A 403 -0.41 -34.30 14.24
C PRO A 403 -1.91 -34.43 14.51
N GLN A 404 -2.30 -34.95 15.68
CA GLN A 404 -3.72 -35.15 16.03
C GLN A 404 -4.55 -33.85 16.04
N ALA A 405 -3.91 -32.69 16.21
CA ALA A 405 -4.53 -31.37 16.11
C ALA A 405 -4.90 -30.97 14.66
N PHE A 406 -4.41 -31.70 13.65
CA PHE A 406 -4.79 -31.49 12.26
C PHE A 406 -6.20 -32.09 12.03
N PRO A 407 -7.18 -31.32 11.56
CA PRO A 407 -8.57 -31.76 11.54
C PRO A 407 -8.76 -32.99 10.65
N SER A 408 -9.41 -34.02 11.19
CA SER A 408 -9.67 -35.29 10.49
C SER A 408 -10.73 -35.20 9.40
N SER A 409 -11.52 -34.11 9.38
CA SER A 409 -12.68 -33.88 8.51
C SER A 409 -12.35 -33.33 7.12
N LEU A 410 -11.08 -33.36 6.69
CA LEU A 410 -10.67 -32.76 5.43
C LEU A 410 -11.00 -33.64 4.21
N PRO A 411 -11.55 -33.06 3.12
CA PRO A 411 -11.71 -33.77 1.87
C PRO A 411 -10.32 -34.01 1.25
N ARG A 412 -9.79 -35.21 1.50
CA ARG A 412 -8.58 -35.71 0.86
C ARG A 412 -8.86 -35.91 -0.62
N LEU A 413 -8.14 -35.21 -1.49
CA LEU A 413 -8.10 -35.54 -2.91
C LEU A 413 -7.09 -36.65 -3.09
N ALA A 414 -7.58 -37.89 -2.99
CA ALA A 414 -6.78 -39.06 -3.30
C ALA A 414 -6.41 -39.05 -4.80
N CYS A 415 -5.12 -39.09 -5.11
CA CYS A 415 -4.67 -39.35 -6.46
C CYS A 415 -5.01 -40.81 -6.81
N PRO A 416 -5.74 -41.11 -7.90
CA PRO A 416 -6.23 -42.48 -8.16
C PRO A 416 -5.15 -43.54 -8.48
N SER A 417 -3.86 -43.16 -8.54
CA SER A 417 -2.80 -44.03 -9.06
C SER A 417 -1.42 -43.84 -8.40
N SER A 418 -1.35 -43.51 -7.11
CA SER A 418 -0.20 -43.86 -6.26
C SER A 418 -0.52 -43.65 -4.78
N SER A 419 -0.12 -44.58 -3.93
CA SER A 419 -0.34 -44.54 -2.47
C SER A 419 0.67 -43.69 -1.70
N THR A 420 1.37 -42.77 -2.39
CA THR A 420 2.54 -42.04 -1.85
C THR A 420 2.28 -40.54 -1.69
N VAL A 421 1.33 -39.95 -2.42
CA VAL A 421 1.11 -38.50 -2.42
C VAL A 421 -0.26 -38.14 -1.86
N MET A 422 -0.29 -37.46 -0.72
CA MET A 422 -1.54 -36.94 -0.13
C MET A 422 -1.72 -35.45 -0.42
N VAL A 423 -2.74 -35.13 -1.23
CA VAL A 423 -3.22 -33.75 -1.42
C VAL A 423 -4.42 -33.52 -0.52
N SER A 424 -4.22 -32.76 0.55
CA SER A 424 -5.29 -32.34 1.46
C SER A 424 -5.79 -30.96 1.06
N MET A 425 -7.02 -30.89 0.54
CA MET A 425 -7.64 -29.63 0.11
C MET A 425 -8.70 -29.17 1.12
N TRP A 426 -8.84 -27.86 1.30
CA TRP A 426 -9.97 -27.26 2.02
C TRP A 426 -10.91 -26.60 1.02
N SER A 427 -12.19 -26.99 1.04
CA SER A 427 -13.27 -26.29 0.34
C SER A 427 -14.24 -25.66 1.35
N THR A 428 -14.68 -24.43 1.09
CA THR A 428 -15.76 -23.81 1.84
C THR A 428 -17.10 -24.10 1.17
N PRO A 429 -18.19 -24.34 1.93
CA PRO A 429 -19.50 -24.63 1.36
C PRO A 429 -20.15 -23.34 0.83
N SER A 430 -19.87 -22.99 -0.43
CA SER A 430 -20.71 -22.02 -1.15
C SER A 430 -22.05 -22.67 -1.51
N SER A 431 -23.15 -21.93 -1.35
CA SER A 431 -24.53 -22.43 -1.44
C SER A 431 -24.98 -22.75 -2.87
N ARG A 432 -24.46 -23.83 -3.45
CA ARG A 432 -25.04 -24.53 -4.62
C ARG A 432 -24.94 -26.04 -4.42
N LYS A 433 -26.04 -26.76 -4.67
CA LYS A 433 -26.09 -28.22 -4.61
C LYS A 433 -24.99 -28.83 -5.51
N PRO A 434 -24.33 -29.92 -5.10
CA PRO A 434 -23.33 -30.58 -5.94
C PRO A 434 -24.00 -31.27 -7.13
N THR A 435 -24.05 -30.58 -8.28
CA THR A 435 -24.31 -31.25 -9.55
C THR A 435 -23.06 -32.03 -9.94
N THR A 436 -23.16 -33.35 -9.89
CA THR A 436 -22.17 -34.31 -10.40
C THR A 436 -21.91 -34.11 -11.89
N ARG A 437 -20.98 -33.23 -12.24
CA ARG A 437 -20.36 -33.22 -13.57
C ARG A 437 -19.21 -34.23 -13.58
N ARG A 438 -19.48 -35.43 -14.10
CA ARG A 438 -18.41 -36.34 -14.56
C ARG A 438 -17.56 -35.59 -15.59
N CYS A 439 -16.24 -35.58 -15.42
CA CYS A 439 -15.35 -35.27 -16.54
C CYS A 439 -15.31 -36.50 -17.45
N SER A 440 -15.98 -36.44 -18.61
CA SER A 440 -16.13 -37.57 -19.53
C SER A 440 -14.91 -37.72 -20.46
N ALA A 441 -13.70 -37.80 -19.89
CA ALA A 441 -12.45 -37.83 -20.64
C ALA A 441 -11.31 -38.57 -19.91
N CYS A 442 -11.58 -39.76 -19.36
CA CYS A 442 -10.55 -40.79 -19.19
C CYS A 442 -11.17 -42.18 -19.01
N SER A 443 -11.17 -42.98 -20.08
CA SER A 443 -11.55 -44.40 -20.09
C SER A 443 -10.98 -45.02 -21.37
N ILE A 444 -10.49 -46.27 -21.28
CA ILE A 444 -9.69 -47.02 -22.29
C ILE A 444 -8.19 -46.66 -22.16
N THR A 445 -7.33 -47.46 -21.51
CA THR A 445 -6.91 -48.87 -21.71
C THR A 445 -5.84 -49.02 -22.80
N PHE A 446 -4.71 -49.64 -22.45
CA PHE A 446 -3.59 -49.96 -23.35
C PHE A 446 -3.92 -51.21 -24.19
N GLU A 447 -3.68 -51.14 -25.50
CA GLU A 447 -3.55 -52.32 -26.35
C GLU A 447 -2.47 -52.12 -27.41
N ARG A 448 -1.65 -53.16 -27.66
CA ARG A 448 -0.65 -53.20 -28.73
C ARG A 448 -1.23 -53.94 -29.93
N SER A 449 -1.06 -53.41 -31.14
CA SER A 449 -0.92 -54.25 -32.34
C SER A 449 -0.09 -53.54 -33.41
N ALA A 450 0.54 -54.32 -34.29
CA ALA A 450 1.48 -53.86 -35.30
C ALA A 450 0.94 -54.07 -36.72
N ALA A 451 1.27 -53.16 -37.65
CA ALA A 451 1.15 -53.38 -39.09
C ALA A 451 2.18 -52.54 -39.88
N ARG A 452 2.56 -53.02 -41.07
CA ARG A 452 3.73 -52.56 -41.85
C ARG A 452 3.40 -51.55 -42.96
N ALA A 453 4.31 -50.58 -43.10
CA ALA A 453 4.99 -50.10 -44.32
C ALA A 453 4.26 -50.00 -45.69
N ARG A 454 4.38 -48.82 -46.29
CA ARG A 454 4.79 -48.48 -47.68
C ARG A 454 4.99 -46.94 -47.73
N SER A 455 5.73 -46.32 -48.65
CA SER A 455 6.96 -46.62 -49.42
C SER A 455 7.28 -45.36 -50.25
N THR A 456 8.56 -45.15 -50.63
CA THR A 456 9.07 -44.03 -51.49
C THR A 456 9.06 -42.63 -50.85
N ARG A 457 10.04 -41.74 -51.10
CA ARG A 457 11.18 -41.78 -52.03
C ARG A 457 12.34 -40.91 -51.50
N THR A 458 13.58 -41.39 -51.59
CA THR A 458 14.80 -40.59 -51.42
C THR A 458 15.06 -39.71 -52.65
N ARG A 459 15.65 -38.52 -52.44
CA ARG A 459 16.52 -37.87 -53.44
C ARG A 459 17.49 -36.89 -52.77
N GLU A 460 18.66 -36.74 -53.39
CA GLU A 460 19.85 -36.10 -52.82
C GLU A 460 19.95 -34.58 -53.11
N LEU A 461 21.04 -34.01 -52.59
CA LEU A 461 21.53 -32.62 -52.68
C LEU A 461 21.62 -32.06 -54.13
N PRO A 462 21.83 -30.74 -54.30
CA PRO A 462 23.22 -30.30 -54.49
C PRO A 462 23.61 -28.94 -53.86
N SER A 463 24.91 -28.72 -53.78
CA SER A 463 25.60 -27.44 -53.49
C SER A 463 25.98 -26.69 -54.77
N ASN A 464 26.02 -25.34 -54.73
CA ASN A 464 27.20 -24.49 -55.05
C ASN A 464 26.86 -22.99 -55.31
N GLU A 465 27.81 -22.12 -54.91
CA GLU A 465 28.33 -20.89 -55.61
C GLU A 465 27.36 -19.78 -56.09
N SER A 466 27.70 -18.48 -56.15
CA SER A 466 28.94 -17.70 -55.90
C SER A 466 28.63 -16.18 -55.83
N ARG A 467 29.51 -15.36 -55.22
CA ARG A 467 30.08 -14.06 -55.70
C ARG A 467 30.46 -13.08 -54.58
N ASP A 468 31.60 -12.42 -54.79
CA ASP A 468 32.32 -11.40 -54.00
C ASP A 468 32.49 -10.14 -54.92
N PRO A 469 33.20 -9.00 -54.62
CA PRO A 469 33.70 -8.42 -53.35
C PRO A 469 33.52 -6.87 -53.20
N LEU A 470 34.21 -6.26 -52.21
CA LEU A 470 34.51 -4.79 -51.99
C LEU A 470 33.34 -3.94 -51.40
N GLN A 471 33.54 -2.98 -50.46
CA GLN A 471 34.72 -2.19 -50.04
C GLN A 471 34.69 -1.82 -48.51
N ARG A 472 35.82 -1.35 -47.94
CA ARG A 472 36.12 -1.12 -46.48
C ARG A 472 35.71 0.30 -45.98
N PRO A 473 36.12 0.80 -44.76
CA PRO A 473 36.58 0.23 -43.47
C PRO A 473 35.71 0.73 -42.27
N GLY A 474 35.94 0.48 -40.97
CA GLY A 474 36.93 -0.29 -40.19
C GLY A 474 36.94 0.20 -38.71
N GLY A 475 37.61 -0.49 -37.79
CA GLY A 475 37.82 -0.03 -36.40
C GLY A 475 37.67 -1.13 -35.33
N ASP A 476 38.79 -1.55 -34.74
CA ASP A 476 38.86 -2.61 -33.72
C ASP A 476 38.28 -2.20 -32.36
N GLN A 477 37.79 -3.19 -31.59
CA GLN A 477 38.46 -3.53 -30.32
C GLN A 477 38.06 -4.92 -29.80
N ALA A 478 39.06 -5.67 -29.32
CA ALA A 478 38.91 -7.04 -28.87
C ALA A 478 38.84 -7.18 -27.35
N LEU A 479 37.92 -8.05 -26.92
CA LEU A 479 38.06 -9.07 -25.88
C LEU A 479 39.36 -9.06 -25.04
N VAL A 480 39.23 -8.84 -23.72
CA VAL A 480 40.06 -9.49 -22.69
C VAL A 480 39.20 -9.80 -21.47
N ASP A 481 39.33 -11.01 -20.92
CA ASP A 481 38.75 -11.45 -19.66
C ASP A 481 39.89 -11.88 -18.69
N HIS A 482 39.55 -11.97 -17.40
CA HIS A 482 40.19 -12.76 -16.33
C HIS A 482 41.42 -12.23 -15.54
N ARG A 483 41.14 -12.01 -14.23
CA ARG A 483 41.80 -12.60 -13.01
C ARG A 483 42.70 -11.77 -12.07
N THR A 484 42.10 -11.42 -10.91
CA THR A 484 42.54 -11.65 -9.51
C THR A 484 43.91 -11.19 -8.94
N CYS A 485 43.90 -10.32 -7.91
CA CYS A 485 44.46 -10.49 -6.53
C CYS A 485 44.43 -9.14 -5.74
N ARG A 486 43.80 -9.02 -4.55
CA ARG A 486 44.24 -9.32 -3.15
C ARG A 486 45.21 -8.30 -2.46
N ARG A 487 44.70 -7.67 -1.37
CA ARG A 487 45.41 -7.18 -0.13
C ARG A 487 46.40 -5.99 -0.28
N HIS A 488 46.64 -5.10 0.70
CA HIS A 488 46.05 -4.78 2.02
C HIS A 488 46.33 -3.27 2.39
N PRO A 489 46.16 -2.73 3.63
CA PRO A 489 45.89 -1.30 3.86
C PRO A 489 47.11 -0.52 4.39
N ASN A 490 46.93 0.76 4.73
CA ASN A 490 47.75 1.40 5.77
C ASN A 490 46.96 2.47 6.55
N ASN A 491 47.30 2.63 7.83
CA ASN A 491 46.58 3.46 8.80
C ASN A 491 47.55 3.99 9.88
N PHE A 492 47.90 5.27 9.83
CA PHE A 492 48.64 6.07 10.83
C PHE A 492 48.46 7.56 10.43
N GLY A 493 48.40 8.57 11.30
CA GLY A 493 48.38 8.55 12.77
C GLY A 493 49.00 9.82 13.39
N ARG A 494 48.16 10.74 13.88
CA ARG A 494 48.41 11.83 14.86
C ARG A 494 49.24 13.10 14.49
N ALA A 495 48.62 14.22 14.90
CA ALA A 495 49.15 15.38 15.66
C ALA A 495 50.07 16.42 14.99
N GLY A 496 49.78 17.70 15.27
CA GLY A 496 50.62 18.87 14.96
C GLY A 496 49.81 20.17 14.98
N SER A 497 49.98 20.97 16.04
CA SER A 497 49.34 22.28 16.22
C SER A 497 50.16 23.43 15.60
N ALA A 498 49.47 24.40 15.00
CA ALA A 498 49.88 25.80 14.88
C ALA A 498 48.61 26.66 14.74
#